data_AF-A0A2V9KTY1-F1
#
_entry.id   AF-A0A2V9KTY1-F1
#
_cell.length_a   1.000
_cell.length_b   1.000
_cell.length_c   1.000
_cell.angle_alpha   90.00
_cell.angle_beta   90.00
_cell.angle_gamma   90.00
#
_symmetry.space_group_name_H-M   'P 1'
#
loop_
_entity.id
_entity.type
_entity.pdbx_description
1 polymer ?
#
loop_
_entity_poly.entity_id
_entity_poly.type
_entity_poly.pdbx_seq_one_letter_code
_entity_poly.pdbx_strand_id
1 'polypeptide(L)'
;MTSRAEKDVKIVVAGVGGLPTAGYDFKAFLASALEMARDALAGGAHAFLVHPPAPFRHSPDSDALVFDYHKQIARLRAPLILFYLYEAAGGISYSPELLRRLLALPEVVGIKLATLDSVMTFQSVAKLVAREFPRKLLITGEDRFLGYSLMCGAAAALVGMGAACTSLQHQLLRAHFDGDARGFLALSQAVDRLSQVLFVPPMEGYIRRMLWTLVHTGILRRESAYDPWGPELDESEFVAIGKTLRALG
;
A
#
# COMPACT_ATOMS: atom_id res chain seq x y z
N MET A 1 2.15 41.76 13.26
CA MET A 1 3.24 41.03 12.56
C MET A 1 3.79 39.96 13.50
N THR A 2 3.21 38.78 13.45
CA THR A 2 3.58 37.51 14.12
C THR A 2 2.70 36.47 13.42
N SER A 3 3.15 35.34 12.89
CA SER A 3 4.48 34.80 12.66
C SER A 3 4.32 33.85 11.46
N ARG A 4 5.39 33.76 10.66
CA ARG A 4 5.71 32.72 9.66
C ARG A 4 4.69 31.59 9.54
N ALA A 5 4.17 31.43 8.33
CA ALA A 5 3.63 30.18 7.79
C ALA A 5 4.31 28.98 8.48
N GLU A 6 3.51 28.16 9.17
CA GLU A 6 3.85 26.76 9.33
C GLU A 6 4.12 26.27 7.91
N LYS A 7 5.41 26.11 7.57
CA LYS A 7 5.78 25.45 6.33
C LYS A 7 5.18 24.06 6.47
N ASP A 8 4.22 23.72 5.62
CA ASP A 8 3.72 22.35 5.48
C ASP A 8 4.95 21.43 5.39
N VAL A 9 5.27 20.76 6.50
CA VAL A 9 6.38 19.82 6.53
C VAL A 9 5.93 18.64 5.69
N LYS A 10 6.50 18.54 4.48
CA LYS A 10 6.27 17.38 3.62
C LYS A 10 6.91 16.16 4.27
N ILE A 11 6.08 15.29 4.84
CA ILE A 11 6.51 14.00 5.36
C ILE A 11 6.86 13.11 4.17
N VAL A 12 8.06 12.53 4.20
CA VAL A 12 8.53 11.58 3.19
C VAL A 12 8.56 10.19 3.84
N VAL A 13 7.77 9.26 3.29
CA VAL A 13 7.79 7.85 3.68
C VAL A 13 8.51 7.08 2.58
N ALA A 14 9.61 6.42 2.89
CA ALA A 14 10.37 5.62 1.93
C ALA A 14 9.97 4.14 2.02
N GLY A 15 9.75 3.49 0.88
CA GLY A 15 9.69 2.02 0.82
C GLY A 15 11.08 1.45 1.07
N VAL A 16 11.20 0.50 2.00
CA VAL A 16 12.47 -0.18 2.30
C VAL A 16 12.29 -1.69 2.26
N GLY A 17 13.23 -2.39 1.64
CA GLY A 17 13.18 -3.83 1.43
C GLY A 17 14.54 -4.40 1.06
N GLY A 18 14.75 -5.69 1.31
CA GLY A 18 15.97 -6.37 0.87
C GLY A 18 15.96 -6.63 -0.63
N LEU A 19 17.15 -6.68 -1.22
CA LEU A 19 17.32 -6.93 -2.64
C LEU A 19 16.93 -8.39 -2.98
N PRO A 20 16.14 -8.63 -4.04
CA PRO A 20 15.77 -9.99 -4.44
C PRO A 20 16.98 -10.90 -4.72
N THR A 21 18.08 -10.32 -5.23
CA THR A 21 19.33 -11.03 -5.50
C THR A 21 20.02 -11.57 -4.25
N ALA A 22 19.69 -11.06 -3.06
CA ALA A 22 20.19 -11.54 -1.78
C ALA A 22 19.21 -12.50 -1.07
N GLY A 23 18.09 -12.86 -1.71
CA GLY A 23 17.01 -13.64 -1.10
C GLY A 23 17.36 -15.08 -0.69
N TYR A 24 18.55 -15.57 -1.04
CA TYR A 24 19.04 -16.90 -0.65
C TYR A 24 19.70 -16.95 0.73
N ASP A 25 20.08 -15.80 1.30
CA ASP A 25 20.70 -15.71 2.64
C ASP A 25 20.04 -14.57 3.44
N PHE A 26 19.49 -14.92 4.61
CA PHE A 26 18.79 -13.95 5.44
C PHE A 26 19.68 -12.79 5.87
N LYS A 27 20.95 -13.07 6.18
CA LYS A 27 21.89 -12.03 6.64
C LYS A 27 22.21 -11.04 5.52
N ALA A 28 22.49 -11.53 4.31
CA ALA A 28 22.70 -10.70 3.13
C ALA A 28 21.44 -9.88 2.77
N PHE A 29 20.26 -10.52 2.78
CA PHE A 29 18.99 -9.84 2.51
C PHE A 29 18.75 -8.69 3.51
N LEU A 30 18.89 -8.97 4.82
CA LEU A 30 18.77 -7.96 5.87
C LEU A 30 19.81 -6.84 5.72
N ALA A 31 21.06 -7.18 5.40
CA ALA A 31 22.11 -6.18 5.20
C ALA A 31 21.75 -5.20 4.07
N SER A 32 21.24 -5.70 2.95
CA SER A 32 20.80 -4.87 1.82
C SER A 32 19.59 -3.98 2.18
N ALA A 33 18.65 -4.48 2.97
CA ALA A 33 17.53 -3.68 3.46
C ALA A 33 17.98 -2.54 4.39
N LEU A 34 18.96 -2.83 5.27
CA LEU A 34 19.55 -1.83 6.16
C LEU A 34 20.36 -0.77 5.40
N GLU A 35 21.04 -1.15 4.32
CA GLU A 35 21.70 -0.21 3.42
C GLU A 35 20.69 0.74 2.77
N MET A 36 19.65 0.19 2.13
CA MET A 36 18.56 0.98 1.54
C MET A 36 17.88 1.90 2.57
N ALA A 37 17.64 1.43 3.78
CA ALA A 37 17.05 2.23 4.85
C ALA A 37 17.96 3.39 5.30
N ARG A 38 19.29 3.19 5.35
CA ARG A 38 20.24 4.27 5.65
C ARG A 38 20.30 5.28 4.51
N ASP A 39 20.31 4.83 3.27
CA ASP A 39 20.27 5.71 2.09
C ASP A 39 18.98 6.54 2.07
N ALA A 40 17.84 5.94 2.40
CA ALA A 40 16.58 6.65 2.53
C ALA A 40 16.64 7.75 3.59
N LEU A 41 17.26 7.50 4.76
CA LEU A 41 17.46 8.53 5.79
C LEU A 41 18.39 9.65 5.32
N ALA A 42 19.50 9.30 4.68
CA ALA A 42 20.40 10.28 4.06
C ALA A 42 19.67 11.12 2.99
N GLY A 43 18.71 10.53 2.29
CA GLY A 43 17.81 11.19 1.33
C GLY A 43 16.67 11.99 1.95
N GLY A 44 16.55 12.05 3.28
CA GLY A 44 15.52 12.85 3.97
C GLY A 44 14.20 12.12 4.23
N ALA A 45 14.18 10.78 4.20
CA ALA A 45 13.03 10.01 4.65
C ALA A 45 12.75 10.25 6.13
N HIS A 46 11.47 10.42 6.46
CA HIS A 46 10.98 10.64 7.84
C HIS A 46 10.43 9.34 8.46
N ALA A 47 10.06 8.36 7.64
CA ALA A 47 9.52 7.08 8.05
C ALA A 47 9.75 6.03 6.95
N PHE A 48 9.57 4.76 7.31
CA PHE A 48 9.70 3.62 6.41
C PHE A 48 8.38 2.89 6.22
N LEU A 49 8.04 2.55 4.97
CA LEU A 49 7.13 1.44 4.66
C LEU A 49 7.99 0.20 4.43
N VAL A 50 7.95 -0.73 5.38
CA VAL A 50 8.85 -1.91 5.36
C VAL A 50 8.21 -3.03 4.57
N HIS A 51 8.80 -3.37 3.42
CA HIS A 51 8.42 -4.55 2.66
C HIS A 51 8.80 -5.83 3.44
N PRO A 52 7.91 -6.84 3.49
CA PRO A 52 8.22 -8.10 4.15
C PRO A 52 9.40 -8.81 3.50
N PRO A 53 10.17 -9.61 4.24
CA PRO A 53 11.28 -10.42 3.70
C PRO A 53 10.74 -11.66 2.95
N ALA A 54 10.04 -11.42 1.84
CA ALA A 54 9.28 -12.40 1.05
C ALA A 54 10.02 -13.70 0.67
N PRO A 55 11.34 -13.70 0.38
CA PRO A 55 12.07 -14.94 0.11
C PRO A 55 12.01 -15.98 1.24
N PHE A 56 11.77 -15.54 2.48
CA PHE A 56 11.73 -16.40 3.68
C PHE A 56 10.31 -16.79 4.11
N ARG A 57 9.29 -16.51 3.29
CA ARG A 57 7.88 -16.74 3.65
C ARG A 57 7.49 -18.19 3.88
N HIS A 58 8.19 -19.13 3.23
CA HIS A 58 7.96 -20.58 3.37
C HIS A 58 9.00 -21.25 4.29
N SER A 59 9.84 -20.48 4.97
CA SER A 59 10.75 -21.01 5.99
C SER A 59 9.95 -21.56 7.18
N PRO A 60 10.34 -22.69 7.79
CA PRO A 60 9.77 -23.14 9.05
C PRO A 60 9.80 -22.08 10.16
N ASP A 61 10.82 -21.20 10.11
CA ASP A 61 11.04 -20.13 11.09
C ASP A 61 10.57 -18.76 10.58
N SER A 62 9.65 -18.71 9.60
CA SER A 62 9.27 -17.45 8.93
C SER A 62 8.87 -16.34 9.91
N ASP A 63 8.03 -16.63 10.90
CA ASP A 63 7.61 -15.64 11.89
C ASP A 63 8.80 -15.06 12.69
N ALA A 64 9.77 -15.91 13.06
CA ALA A 64 10.95 -15.48 13.77
C ALA A 64 11.85 -14.59 12.90
N LEU A 65 12.04 -14.97 11.62
CA LEU A 65 12.82 -14.22 10.65
C LEU A 65 12.18 -12.87 10.32
N VAL A 66 10.86 -12.83 10.11
CA VAL A 66 10.11 -11.58 9.86
C VAL A 66 10.22 -10.65 11.06
N PHE A 67 10.07 -11.17 12.28
CA PHE A 67 10.21 -10.35 13.49
C PHE A 67 11.63 -9.81 13.65
N ASP A 68 12.67 -10.64 13.48
CA ASP A 68 14.06 -10.18 13.58
C ASP A 68 14.36 -9.11 12.52
N TYR A 69 13.93 -9.32 11.28
CA TYR A 69 14.10 -8.37 10.18
C TYR A 69 13.54 -6.97 10.52
N HIS A 70 12.29 -6.90 10.97
CA HIS A 70 11.66 -5.63 11.36
C HIS A 70 12.32 -5.02 12.60
N LYS A 71 12.68 -5.85 13.60
CA LYS A 71 13.37 -5.40 14.82
C LYS A 71 14.74 -4.79 14.50
N GLN A 72 15.45 -5.33 13.52
CA GLN A 72 16.76 -4.84 13.11
C GLN A 72 16.65 -3.50 12.37
N ILE A 73 15.65 -3.34 11.50
CA ILE A 73 15.36 -2.06 10.85
C ILE A 73 14.92 -1.01 11.87
N ALA A 74 14.10 -1.39 12.86
CA ALA A 74 13.66 -0.49 13.94
C ALA A 74 14.81 0.12 14.75
N ARG A 75 15.99 -0.52 14.80
CA ARG A 75 17.19 0.04 15.47
C ARG A 75 17.69 1.34 14.83
N LEU A 76 17.28 1.66 13.61
CA LEU A 76 17.54 2.94 12.95
C LEU A 76 16.70 4.10 13.53
N ARG A 77 15.77 3.82 14.44
CA ARG A 77 14.95 4.80 15.20
C ARG A 77 14.04 5.71 14.36
N ALA A 78 13.83 5.37 13.08
CA ALA A 78 12.78 5.96 12.28
C ALA A 78 11.43 5.27 12.56
N PRO A 79 10.28 5.97 12.41
CA PRO A 79 8.96 5.34 12.38
C PRO A 79 8.82 4.28 11.29
N LEU A 80 8.22 3.13 11.63
CA LEU A 80 7.96 2.02 10.73
C LEU A 80 6.46 1.85 10.49
N ILE A 81 6.08 1.69 9.23
CA ILE A 81 4.79 1.20 8.79
C ILE A 81 5.03 -0.22 8.29
N LEU A 82 4.38 -1.19 8.95
CA LEU A 82 4.41 -2.58 8.49
C LEU A 82 3.68 -2.68 7.15
N PHE A 83 4.15 -3.51 6.23
CA PHE A 83 3.40 -3.82 5.02
C PHE A 83 2.91 -5.28 5.06
N TYR A 84 1.59 -5.45 5.16
CA TYR A 84 0.91 -6.72 4.92
C TYR A 84 0.44 -6.71 3.47
N LEU A 85 1.06 -7.56 2.65
CA LEU A 85 0.77 -7.68 1.23
C LEU A 85 0.35 -9.12 0.94
N TYR A 86 -0.59 -9.32 -0.01
CA TYR A 86 -0.95 -10.65 -0.46
C TYR A 86 0.21 -11.35 -1.18
N GLU A 87 0.24 -12.68 -1.12
CA GLU A 87 1.42 -13.47 -1.51
C GLU A 87 1.77 -13.38 -3.00
N ALA A 88 0.76 -13.27 -3.87
CA ALA A 88 0.98 -13.16 -5.31
C ALA A 88 1.71 -11.85 -5.69
N ALA A 89 1.54 -10.77 -4.92
CA ALA A 89 2.33 -9.54 -5.06
C ALA A 89 3.67 -9.57 -4.28
N GLY A 90 4.14 -10.74 -3.85
CA GLY A 90 5.39 -10.87 -3.10
C GLY A 90 5.25 -10.50 -1.62
N GLY A 91 4.06 -10.64 -1.05
CA GLY A 91 3.83 -10.44 0.37
C GLY A 91 4.01 -11.68 1.24
N ILE A 92 3.71 -11.52 2.54
CA ILE A 92 3.73 -12.57 3.56
C ILE A 92 2.47 -12.44 4.40
N SER A 93 1.79 -13.57 4.61
CA SER A 93 0.72 -13.68 5.59
C SER A 93 1.31 -13.73 7.00
N TYR A 94 0.96 -12.78 7.86
CA TYR A 94 1.44 -12.79 9.24
C TYR A 94 0.47 -13.52 10.16
N SER A 95 0.99 -14.40 11.01
CA SER A 95 0.20 -14.98 12.09
C SER A 95 -0.30 -13.87 13.03
N PRO A 96 -1.45 -14.07 13.72
CA PRO A 96 -1.91 -13.10 14.72
C PRO A 96 -0.88 -12.82 15.82
N GLU A 97 -0.08 -13.82 16.19
CA GLU A 97 0.97 -13.69 17.20
C GLU A 97 2.13 -12.84 16.68
N LEU A 98 2.58 -13.08 15.45
CA LEU A 98 3.59 -12.24 14.80
C LEU A 98 3.10 -10.79 14.68
N LEU A 99 1.85 -10.56 14.27
CA LEU A 99 1.26 -9.23 14.17
C LEU A 99 1.33 -8.48 15.51
N ARG A 100 0.95 -9.13 16.62
CA ARG A 100 1.06 -8.53 17.96
C ARG A 100 2.48 -8.15 18.30
N ARG A 101 3.43 -9.05 18.05
CA ARG A 101 4.86 -8.82 18.32
C ARG A 101 5.40 -7.64 17.50
N LEU A 102 5.05 -7.56 16.22
CA LEU A 102 5.45 -6.46 15.33
C LEU A 102 4.82 -5.13 15.77
N LEU A 103 3.50 -5.09 16.01
CA LEU A 103 2.79 -3.88 16.44
C LEU A 103 3.22 -3.40 17.83
N ALA A 104 3.71 -4.29 18.70
CA ALA A 104 4.26 -3.95 20.00
C ALA A 104 5.63 -3.24 19.92
N LEU A 105 6.32 -3.26 18.77
CA LEU A 105 7.55 -2.48 18.60
C LEU A 105 7.25 -0.97 18.75
N PRO A 106 8.01 -0.22 19.57
CA PRO A 106 7.78 1.21 19.78
C PRO A 106 7.87 2.04 18.49
N GLU A 107 8.79 1.67 17.61
CA GLU A 107 9.04 2.35 16.35
C GLU A 107 7.95 2.09 15.30
N VAL A 108 7.16 1.02 15.44
CA VAL A 108 6.06 0.73 14.51
C VAL A 108 4.90 1.69 14.81
N VAL A 109 4.58 2.57 13.87
CA VAL A 109 3.50 3.55 14.01
C VAL A 109 2.19 3.12 13.35
N GLY A 110 2.24 2.09 12.50
CA GLY A 110 1.06 1.62 11.79
C GLY A 110 1.32 0.40 10.92
N ILE A 111 0.28 0.01 10.20
CA ILE A 111 0.30 -1.09 9.25
C ILE A 111 -0.50 -0.72 8.01
N LYS A 112 0.08 -0.98 6.85
CA LYS A 112 -0.60 -0.97 5.56
C LYS A 112 -1.09 -2.37 5.23
N LEU A 113 -2.39 -2.53 4.99
CA LEU A 113 -3.00 -3.78 4.53
C LEU A 113 -3.36 -3.68 3.04
N ALA A 114 -2.81 -4.56 2.23
CA ALA A 114 -3.18 -4.73 0.83
C ALA A 114 -3.37 -6.22 0.55
N THR A 115 -4.57 -6.72 0.80
CA THR A 115 -4.97 -8.11 0.54
C THR A 115 -5.63 -8.26 -0.83
N LEU A 116 -6.27 -7.20 -1.32
CA LEU A 116 -7.07 -7.05 -2.54
C LEU A 116 -8.28 -7.97 -2.67
N ASP A 117 -8.18 -9.23 -2.28
CA ASP A 117 -9.25 -10.22 -2.45
C ASP A 117 -9.77 -10.83 -1.13
N SER A 118 -9.07 -10.60 -0.01
CA SER A 118 -9.43 -11.18 1.29
C SER A 118 -10.01 -10.15 2.26
N VAL A 119 -11.30 -9.90 2.12
CA VAL A 119 -12.09 -9.10 3.08
C VAL A 119 -11.99 -9.66 4.50
N MET A 120 -11.99 -10.99 4.66
CA MET A 120 -11.89 -11.64 5.98
C MET A 120 -10.54 -11.41 6.66
N THR A 121 -9.44 -11.45 5.89
CA THR A 121 -8.11 -11.11 6.42
C THR A 121 -8.08 -9.66 6.85
N PHE A 122 -8.56 -8.74 6.01
CA PHE A 122 -8.61 -7.32 6.35
C PHE A 122 -9.40 -7.06 7.65
N GLN A 123 -10.62 -7.60 7.76
CA GLN A 123 -11.46 -7.47 8.96
C GLN A 123 -10.75 -8.00 10.21
N SER A 124 -10.09 -9.15 10.10
CA SER A 124 -9.42 -9.80 11.24
C SER A 124 -8.27 -8.94 11.76
N VAL A 125 -7.43 -8.42 10.85
CA VAL A 125 -6.29 -7.57 11.23
C VAL A 125 -6.76 -6.19 11.69
N ALA A 126 -7.74 -5.58 11.01
CA ALA A 126 -8.32 -4.28 11.41
C ALA A 126 -8.91 -4.36 12.83
N LYS A 127 -9.64 -5.44 13.15
CA LYS A 127 -10.20 -5.69 14.48
C LYS A 127 -9.11 -5.87 15.55
N LEU A 128 -8.03 -6.58 15.22
CA LEU A 128 -6.89 -6.75 16.12
C LEU A 128 -6.23 -5.39 16.42
N VAL A 129 -5.92 -4.61 15.37
CA VAL A 129 -5.31 -3.27 15.50
C VAL A 129 -6.20 -2.35 16.34
N ALA A 130 -7.50 -2.27 16.02
CA ALA A 130 -8.42 -1.38 16.74
C ALA A 130 -8.57 -1.73 18.23
N ARG A 131 -8.57 -3.03 18.59
CA ARG A 131 -8.78 -3.48 19.96
C ARG A 131 -7.52 -3.44 20.82
N GLU A 132 -6.42 -3.90 20.26
CA GLU A 132 -5.18 -4.13 21.02
C GLU A 132 -4.17 -3.00 20.84
N PHE A 133 -4.24 -2.27 19.72
CA PHE A 133 -3.28 -1.24 19.35
C PHE A 133 -3.95 0.05 18.81
N PRO A 134 -4.90 0.66 19.54
CA PRO A 134 -5.74 1.76 19.02
C PRO A 134 -4.98 3.04 18.64
N ARG A 135 -3.69 3.15 19.01
CA ARG A 135 -2.81 4.26 18.62
C ARG A 135 -2.03 4.01 17.33
N LYS A 136 -2.07 2.79 16.77
CA LYS A 136 -1.38 2.44 15.53
C LYS A 136 -2.27 2.77 14.35
N LEU A 137 -1.69 3.39 13.33
CA LEU A 137 -2.41 3.78 12.12
C LEU A 137 -2.73 2.55 11.26
N LEU A 138 -4.02 2.34 10.94
CA LEU A 138 -4.44 1.39 9.93
C LEU A 138 -4.53 2.11 8.58
N ILE A 139 -3.65 1.73 7.65
CA ILE A 139 -3.59 2.28 6.29
C ILE A 139 -4.16 1.24 5.34
N THR A 140 -5.17 1.61 4.56
CA THR A 140 -5.68 0.73 3.51
C THR A 140 -4.84 0.85 2.24
N GLY A 141 -4.45 -0.30 1.70
CA GLY A 141 -3.98 -0.49 0.34
C GLY A 141 -4.98 -1.32 -0.47
N GLU A 142 -6.24 -1.37 -0.04
CA GLU A 142 -7.27 -2.23 -0.63
C GLU A 142 -7.94 -1.56 -1.83
N ASP A 143 -7.32 -1.67 -3.00
CA ASP A 143 -7.86 -1.08 -4.24
C ASP A 143 -9.24 -1.66 -4.61
N ARG A 144 -9.47 -2.96 -4.39
CA ARG A 144 -10.72 -3.66 -4.78
C ARG A 144 -11.89 -3.48 -3.84
N PHE A 145 -11.69 -2.91 -2.65
CA PHE A 145 -12.75 -2.64 -1.69
C PHE A 145 -12.46 -1.42 -0.82
N LEU A 146 -11.90 -0.36 -1.42
CA LEU A 146 -11.42 0.84 -0.73
C LEU A 146 -12.48 1.46 0.21
N GLY A 147 -13.70 1.70 -0.29
CA GLY A 147 -14.79 2.24 0.53
C GLY A 147 -15.07 1.37 1.76
N TYR A 148 -15.20 0.05 1.56
CA TYR A 148 -15.44 -0.88 2.66
C TYR A 148 -14.29 -0.89 3.68
N SER A 149 -13.04 -0.80 3.22
CA SER A 149 -11.88 -0.77 4.12
C SER A 149 -11.88 0.46 5.07
N LEU A 150 -12.41 1.60 4.61
CA LEU A 150 -12.61 2.80 5.44
C LEU A 150 -13.69 2.54 6.52
N MET A 151 -14.79 1.89 6.16
CA MET A 151 -15.83 1.49 7.12
C MET A 151 -15.31 0.53 8.20
N CYS A 152 -14.30 -0.26 7.87
CA CYS A 152 -13.61 -1.16 8.81
C CYS A 152 -12.55 -0.45 9.69
N GLY A 153 -12.40 0.88 9.58
CA GLY A 153 -11.55 1.68 10.47
C GLY A 153 -10.20 2.07 9.88
N ALA A 154 -9.97 1.90 8.57
CA ALA A 154 -8.78 2.47 7.95
C ALA A 154 -8.85 4.00 8.01
N ALA A 155 -7.77 4.62 8.49
CA ALA A 155 -7.69 6.07 8.71
C ALA A 155 -6.82 6.80 7.67
N ALA A 156 -6.22 6.07 6.74
CA ALA A 156 -5.47 6.61 5.62
C ALA A 156 -5.46 5.60 4.47
N ALA A 157 -5.16 6.07 3.25
CA ALA A 157 -5.06 5.22 2.07
C ALA A 157 -3.67 5.38 1.41
N LEU A 158 -3.03 4.25 1.10
CA LEU A 158 -1.87 4.15 0.22
C LEU A 158 -2.16 3.09 -0.85
N VAL A 159 -2.97 3.48 -1.84
CA VAL A 159 -3.58 2.60 -2.84
C VAL A 159 -2.96 2.80 -4.22
N GLY A 160 -2.92 1.75 -5.04
CA GLY A 160 -2.35 1.82 -6.39
C GLY A 160 -3.17 2.72 -7.32
N MET A 161 -4.51 2.71 -7.16
CA MET A 161 -5.41 3.63 -7.86
C MET A 161 -5.06 5.09 -7.61
N GLY A 162 -4.40 5.44 -6.51
CA GLY A 162 -3.94 6.81 -6.23
C GLY A 162 -2.94 7.37 -7.25
N ALA A 163 -2.42 6.56 -8.17
CA ALA A 163 -1.58 7.03 -9.27
C ALA A 163 -2.35 7.69 -10.42
N ALA A 164 -3.67 7.49 -10.53
CA ALA A 164 -4.53 8.13 -11.53
C ALA A 164 -5.93 8.41 -10.97
N CYS A 165 -6.70 9.26 -11.64
CA CYS A 165 -8.06 9.64 -11.18
C CYS A 165 -8.10 10.20 -9.74
N THR A 166 -7.01 10.79 -9.22
CA THR A 166 -6.79 11.18 -7.81
C THR A 166 -7.95 11.93 -7.17
N SER A 167 -8.64 12.78 -7.93
CA SER A 167 -9.82 13.52 -7.47
C SER A 167 -10.94 12.59 -6.98
N LEU A 168 -11.16 11.45 -7.64
CA LEU A 168 -12.21 10.50 -7.28
C LEU A 168 -11.94 9.85 -5.92
N GLN A 169 -10.71 9.36 -5.69
CA GLN A 169 -10.36 8.75 -4.39
C GLN A 169 -10.27 9.83 -3.31
N HIS A 170 -9.79 11.03 -3.63
CA HIS A 170 -9.78 12.15 -2.68
C HIS A 170 -11.20 12.50 -2.21
N GLN A 171 -12.16 12.63 -3.13
CA GLN A 171 -13.56 12.88 -2.79
C GLN A 171 -14.16 11.75 -1.94
N LEU A 172 -13.84 10.48 -2.24
CA LEU A 172 -14.29 9.35 -1.42
C LEU A 172 -13.78 9.48 0.02
N LEU A 173 -12.48 9.77 0.20
CA LEU A 173 -11.89 9.97 1.53
C LEU A 173 -12.55 11.16 2.25
N ARG A 174 -12.74 12.29 1.56
CA ARG A 174 -13.43 13.46 2.12
C ARG A 174 -14.85 13.13 2.57
N ALA A 175 -15.65 12.49 1.73
CA ALA A 175 -17.01 12.09 2.07
C ALA A 175 -17.07 11.17 3.30
N HIS A 176 -16.11 10.24 3.42
CA HIS A 176 -15.98 9.41 4.61
C HIS A 176 -15.68 10.22 5.88
N PHE A 177 -14.63 11.06 5.85
CA PHE A 177 -14.20 11.81 7.03
C PHE A 177 -15.15 12.96 7.42
N ASP A 178 -15.87 13.52 6.45
CA ASP A 178 -16.86 14.58 6.67
C ASP A 178 -18.24 14.03 7.05
N GLY A 179 -18.41 12.70 7.07
CA GLY A 179 -19.66 12.04 7.44
C GLY A 179 -20.77 12.14 6.37
N ASP A 180 -20.43 12.46 5.11
CA ASP A 180 -21.37 12.47 3.99
C ASP A 180 -21.65 11.04 3.52
N ALA A 181 -22.61 10.38 4.19
CA ALA A 181 -22.99 9.01 3.88
C ALA A 181 -23.48 8.83 2.43
N ARG A 182 -24.19 9.82 1.86
CA ARG A 182 -24.73 9.72 0.50
C ARG A 182 -23.62 9.83 -0.54
N GLY A 183 -22.76 10.83 -0.40
CA GLY A 183 -21.59 10.99 -1.25
C GLY A 183 -20.64 9.80 -1.13
N PHE A 184 -20.39 9.33 0.09
CA PHE A 184 -19.56 8.17 0.35
C PHE A 184 -20.06 6.91 -0.37
N LEU A 185 -21.35 6.61 -0.34
CA LEU A 185 -21.93 5.45 -1.04
C LEU A 185 -21.77 5.57 -2.56
N ALA A 186 -22.10 6.73 -3.13
CA ALA A 186 -22.00 6.96 -4.57
C ALA A 186 -20.54 6.88 -5.07
N LEU A 187 -19.62 7.52 -4.34
CA LEU A 187 -18.19 7.52 -4.65
C LEU A 187 -17.55 6.15 -4.43
N SER A 188 -17.98 5.40 -3.40
CA SER A 188 -17.52 4.02 -3.19
C SER A 188 -17.88 3.13 -4.38
N GLN A 189 -19.09 3.27 -4.93
CA GLN A 189 -19.52 2.52 -6.11
C GLN A 189 -18.74 2.93 -7.38
N ALA A 190 -18.40 4.21 -7.52
CA ALA A 190 -17.60 4.70 -8.64
C ALA A 190 -16.15 4.16 -8.58
N VAL A 191 -15.52 4.27 -7.40
CA VAL A 191 -14.18 3.74 -7.14
C VAL A 191 -14.12 2.23 -7.33
N ASP A 192 -15.08 1.48 -6.80
CA ASP A 192 -15.13 0.03 -6.97
C ASP A 192 -15.23 -0.36 -8.46
N ARG A 193 -16.11 0.27 -9.23
CA ARG A 193 -16.22 0.05 -10.69
C ARG A 193 -14.89 0.29 -11.42
N LEU A 194 -14.16 1.34 -11.05
CA LEU A 194 -12.83 1.59 -11.62
C LEU A 194 -11.84 0.50 -11.21
N SER A 195 -11.83 0.10 -9.94
CA SER A 195 -10.94 -0.96 -9.45
C SER A 195 -11.15 -2.31 -10.16
N GLN A 196 -12.39 -2.61 -10.58
CA GLN A 196 -12.76 -3.85 -11.27
C GLN A 196 -12.15 -4.00 -12.66
N VAL A 197 -11.63 -2.92 -13.26
CA VAL A 197 -10.90 -2.97 -14.54
C VAL A 197 -9.40 -2.73 -14.39
N LEU A 198 -8.96 -2.14 -13.27
CA LEU A 198 -7.55 -1.80 -13.04
C LEU A 198 -6.80 -2.86 -12.22
N PHE A 199 -7.49 -3.57 -11.34
CA PHE A 199 -6.90 -4.54 -10.41
C PHE A 199 -7.52 -5.91 -10.67
N VAL A 200 -7.15 -6.52 -11.79
CA VAL A 200 -7.59 -7.85 -12.23
C VAL A 200 -6.39 -8.71 -12.59
N PRO A 201 -6.50 -10.06 -12.55
CA PRO A 201 -5.42 -10.95 -12.98
C PRO A 201 -4.99 -10.69 -14.44
N PRO A 202 -3.69 -10.72 -14.76
CA PRO A 202 -2.57 -10.74 -13.81
C PRO A 202 -2.48 -9.41 -13.05
N MET A 203 -2.39 -9.47 -11.72
CA MET A 203 -2.46 -8.27 -10.87
C MET A 203 -1.29 -7.33 -11.10
N GLU A 204 -0.12 -7.88 -11.45
CA GLU A 204 1.12 -7.17 -11.78
C GLU A 204 0.91 -6.19 -12.95
N GLY A 205 -0.08 -6.46 -13.81
CA GLY A 205 -0.47 -5.58 -14.91
C GLY A 205 -1.07 -4.24 -14.48
N TYR A 206 -1.39 -4.05 -13.19
CA TYR A 206 -2.01 -2.81 -12.71
C TYR A 206 -1.18 -1.56 -13.05
N ILE A 207 0.16 -1.63 -13.04
CA ILE A 207 1.03 -0.48 -13.36
C ILE A 207 0.72 0.02 -14.77
N ARG A 208 0.71 -0.88 -15.76
CA ARG A 208 0.35 -0.53 -17.14
C ARG A 208 -1.08 -0.02 -17.25
N ARG A 209 -2.04 -0.61 -16.51
CA ARG A 209 -3.44 -0.13 -16.48
C ARG A 209 -3.56 1.28 -15.88
N MET A 210 -2.76 1.62 -14.86
CA MET A 210 -2.67 2.97 -14.32
C MET A 210 -2.09 3.94 -15.34
N LEU A 211 -1.01 3.58 -16.02
CA LEU A 211 -0.43 4.39 -17.10
C LEU A 211 -1.44 4.61 -18.24
N TRP A 212 -2.16 3.57 -18.64
CA TRP A 212 -3.25 3.65 -19.62
C TRP A 212 -4.41 4.54 -19.18
N THR A 213 -4.72 4.55 -17.89
CA THR A 213 -5.70 5.49 -17.30
C THR A 213 -5.23 6.94 -17.43
N LEU A 214 -3.93 7.20 -17.22
CA LEU A 214 -3.32 8.51 -17.46
C LEU A 214 -3.34 8.92 -18.94
N VAL A 215 -3.25 7.96 -19.87
CA VAL A 215 -3.42 8.21 -21.31
C VAL A 215 -4.86 8.61 -21.63
N HIS A 216 -5.85 7.86 -21.15
CA HIS A 216 -7.27 8.18 -21.38
C HIS A 216 -7.69 9.53 -20.79
N THR A 217 -7.03 9.95 -19.70
CA THR A 217 -7.27 11.26 -19.06
C THR A 217 -6.41 12.38 -19.64
N GLY A 218 -5.61 12.11 -20.68
CA GLY A 218 -4.82 13.11 -21.40
C GLY A 218 -3.56 13.60 -20.67
N ILE A 219 -3.17 12.96 -19.57
CA ILE A 219 -1.98 13.31 -18.79
C ILE A 219 -0.71 12.77 -19.46
N LEU A 220 -0.78 11.54 -19.99
CA LEU A 220 0.32 10.89 -20.71
C LEU A 220 -0.04 10.65 -22.17
N ARG A 221 0.99 10.56 -23.02
CA ARG A 221 0.85 10.07 -24.39
C ARG A 221 0.97 8.54 -24.40
N ARG A 222 0.40 7.87 -25.40
CA ARG A 222 0.34 6.40 -25.48
C ARG A 222 1.73 5.76 -25.43
N GLU A 223 2.68 6.38 -26.11
CA GLU A 223 4.10 6.00 -26.18
C GLU A 223 4.82 6.04 -24.81
N SER A 224 4.28 6.78 -23.84
CA SER A 224 4.84 6.87 -22.48
C SER A 224 4.22 5.86 -21.51
N ALA A 225 3.26 5.04 -21.96
CA ALA A 225 2.54 4.08 -21.13
C ALA A 225 3.04 2.65 -21.28
N TYR A 226 4.37 2.49 -21.30
CA TYR A 226 5.04 1.19 -21.37
C TYR A 226 5.55 0.79 -19.98
N ASP A 227 5.25 -0.45 -19.60
CA ASP A 227 5.76 -1.08 -18.39
C ASP A 227 6.63 -2.27 -18.81
N PRO A 228 7.98 -2.17 -18.69
CA PRO A 228 8.88 -3.23 -19.11
C PRO A 228 8.96 -4.41 -18.14
N TRP A 229 8.44 -4.27 -16.92
CA TRP A 229 8.46 -5.33 -15.89
C TRP A 229 7.10 -5.99 -15.68
N GLY A 230 6.03 -5.37 -16.18
CA GLY A 230 4.69 -5.93 -16.17
C GLY A 230 4.44 -6.98 -17.25
N PRO A 231 3.38 -7.79 -17.09
CA PRO A 231 2.97 -8.77 -18.10
C PRO A 231 2.50 -8.08 -19.39
N GLU A 232 2.45 -8.85 -20.48
CA GLU A 232 1.68 -8.44 -21.65
C GLU A 232 0.20 -8.38 -21.29
N LEU A 233 -0.46 -7.31 -21.76
CA LEU A 233 -1.89 -7.07 -21.54
C LEU A 233 -2.58 -6.91 -22.89
N ASP A 234 -3.81 -7.41 -22.98
CA ASP A 234 -4.61 -7.31 -24.20
C ASP A 234 -5.09 -5.86 -24.42
N GLU A 235 -5.12 -5.41 -25.67
CA GLU A 235 -5.57 -4.05 -26.02
C GLU A 235 -7.05 -3.81 -25.65
N SER A 236 -7.86 -4.87 -25.54
CA SER A 236 -9.24 -4.78 -25.04
C SER A 236 -9.32 -4.24 -23.62
N GLU A 237 -8.30 -4.46 -22.78
CA GLU A 237 -8.24 -3.87 -21.44
C GLU A 237 -8.07 -2.35 -21.51
N PHE A 238 -7.24 -1.83 -22.44
CA PHE A 238 -7.16 -0.39 -22.69
C PHE A 238 -8.53 0.18 -23.10
N VAL A 239 -9.23 -0.50 -23.99
CA VAL A 239 -10.59 -0.10 -24.43
C VAL A 239 -11.58 -0.13 -23.26
N ALA A 240 -11.51 -1.16 -22.41
CA ALA A 240 -12.38 -1.32 -21.24
C ALA A 240 -12.17 -0.20 -20.20
N ILE A 241 -10.92 0.18 -19.94
CA ILE A 241 -10.59 1.31 -19.06
C ILE A 241 -11.22 2.60 -19.60
N GLY A 242 -11.04 2.89 -20.89
CA GLY A 242 -11.61 4.10 -21.51
C GLY A 242 -13.15 4.13 -21.47
N LYS A 243 -13.81 2.97 -21.67
CA LYS A 243 -15.26 2.85 -21.51
C LYS A 243 -15.71 3.12 -20.07
N THR A 244 -14.98 2.57 -19.11
CA THR A 244 -15.28 2.72 -17.68
C THR A 244 -15.15 4.19 -17.25
N LEU A 245 -14.07 4.86 -17.65
CA LEU A 245 -13.87 6.28 -17.35
C LEU A 245 -15.00 7.15 -17.91
N ARG A 246 -15.38 6.99 -19.18
CA ARG A 246 -16.51 7.73 -19.77
C ARG A 246 -17.84 7.51 -19.05
N ALA A 247 -18.05 6.33 -18.47
CA ALA A 247 -19.26 6.01 -17.72
C ALA A 247 -19.25 6.61 -16.29
N LEU A 248 -18.09 7.00 -15.77
CA LEU A 248 -17.94 7.65 -14.47
C LEU A 248 -18.06 9.18 -14.56
N GLY A 249 -17.93 9.76 -15.76
CA GLY A 249 -17.92 11.20 -16.00
C GLY A 249 -16.52 11.78 -15.98
#